data_AF-A0A8T4U591-F1
#
_entry.id   AF-A0A8T4U591-F1
#
_cell.length_a   1.000
_cell.length_b   1.000
_cell.length_c   1.000
_cell.angle_alpha   90.00
_cell.angle_beta   90.00
_cell.angle_gamma   90.00
#
_symmetry.space_group_name_H-M   'P 1'
#
loop_
_entity.id
_entity.type
_entity.pdbx_description
1 polymer ?
#
loop_
_entity_poly.entity_id
_entity_poly.type
_entity_poly.pdbx_seq_one_letter_code
_entity_poly.pdbx_strand_id
1 'polypeptide(L)'
;MKKWWIYVFITFILALSAYAYSKDGGLEWLNSNADWTNGQIEDNAFALLALRSNGYNIDSGFNIMLQRKDNSNCYPAGNCNVKDTALAALALKQSNYDTKPLLDWLNSALTRASVTSWYIQIKTDKAGNCTITYDTNQVKGAYVNGTQKIKIANKQVDWINVETDLGANLDQPIEQIKVDCSQTNDPGIIISLLRIVQGNDFYIIQESQSSTSNLVINNACYPQYLGGQCNEEASFYAAYSLKKMNEEVKVSPYLLDKADSNLENAMLYVITGDQKYSDNLISNQNPGGYWDAESVYVTSFAINALKNTQYRDEVGNATAWIKSKQITTDPVNNGSFGDFRSTAVALYLALTDSSVSGGPGLPGTSTCGNNLKETGEQCDDGNTLSGDGCNSICLLESDEAVSCIEDSDCITGQECINQICVTERCTFDLDCASDELCDTFTGECKSRIIPDCGDGFCDTLTENENSCPSDCKFDEPSCGDGFCDTATETPELCPLDCGVTEEKNNTWLWVLLIILIIGLGVGGYFAYNKFFKKPRQGNNNKGFPFTYDEQPKKERTAYQPARVSKRSNVDESLEKELDKSIKEAEKLLRK
;
A
#
# COMPACT_ATOMS: atom_id res chain seq x y z
N MET A 1 22.21 -49.33 -10.66
CA MET A 1 22.59 -47.92 -10.89
C MET A 1 21.42 -47.01 -11.29
N LYS A 2 20.42 -47.44 -12.07
CA LYS A 2 19.29 -46.57 -12.49
C LYS A 2 18.34 -46.11 -11.36
N LYS A 3 18.11 -46.91 -10.32
CA LYS A 3 17.25 -46.50 -9.19
C LYS A 3 17.89 -45.45 -8.28
N TRP A 4 19.21 -45.45 -8.12
CA TRP A 4 19.92 -44.51 -7.25
C TRP A 4 19.91 -43.07 -7.79
N TRP A 5 20.03 -42.91 -9.11
CA TRP A 5 19.89 -41.60 -9.77
C TRP A 5 18.48 -41.01 -9.63
N ILE A 6 17.44 -41.83 -9.66
CA ILE A 6 16.05 -41.38 -9.42
C ILE A 6 15.90 -40.88 -7.99
N TYR A 7 16.46 -41.58 -6.99
CA TYR A 7 16.45 -41.11 -5.61
C TYR A 7 17.24 -39.83 -5.41
N VAL A 8 18.44 -39.69 -6.01
CA VAL A 8 19.24 -38.46 -5.93
C VAL A 8 18.53 -37.29 -6.62
N PHE A 9 17.90 -37.52 -7.77
CA PHE A 9 17.17 -36.49 -8.52
C PHE A 9 15.88 -36.08 -7.79
N ILE A 10 15.13 -37.03 -7.20
CA ILE A 10 13.96 -36.74 -6.37
C ILE A 10 14.36 -36.01 -5.09
N THR A 11 15.46 -36.39 -4.42
CA THR A 11 15.96 -35.64 -3.25
C THR A 11 16.50 -34.26 -3.61
N PHE A 12 17.03 -34.07 -4.82
CA PHE A 12 17.50 -32.78 -5.31
C PHE A 12 16.33 -31.86 -5.71
N ILE A 13 15.27 -32.41 -6.33
CA ILE A 13 14.03 -31.69 -6.63
C ILE A 13 13.26 -31.33 -5.34
N LEU A 14 13.15 -32.26 -4.39
CA LEU A 14 12.53 -32.01 -3.07
C LEU A 14 13.35 -31.03 -2.21
N ALA A 15 14.68 -31.00 -2.39
CA ALA A 15 15.54 -30.00 -1.74
C ALA A 15 15.41 -28.61 -2.39
N LEU A 16 15.14 -28.51 -3.70
CA LEU A 16 14.90 -27.24 -4.38
C LEU A 16 13.53 -26.63 -4.03
N SER A 17 12.53 -27.44 -3.68
CA SER A 17 11.24 -26.96 -3.19
C SER A 17 11.25 -26.46 -1.73
N ALA A 18 12.31 -26.72 -0.96
CA ALA A 18 12.42 -26.33 0.44
C ALA A 18 12.88 -24.87 0.66
N TYR A 19 13.17 -24.12 -0.42
CA TYR A 19 13.63 -22.73 -0.37
C TYR A 19 12.62 -21.73 -0.95
N ALA A 20 11.38 -22.16 -1.17
CA ALA A 20 10.35 -21.30 -1.72
C ALA A 20 9.74 -20.41 -0.63
N TYR A 21 9.60 -19.11 -0.94
CA TYR A 21 8.83 -18.16 -0.16
C TYR A 21 7.42 -18.73 0.16
N SER A 22 6.98 -18.58 1.40
CA SER A 22 5.66 -18.97 1.88
C SER A 22 5.01 -17.83 2.65
N LYS A 23 3.97 -17.22 2.06
CA LYS A 23 3.17 -16.17 2.72
C LYS A 23 2.52 -16.70 4.00
N ASP A 24 1.93 -17.89 3.92
CA ASP A 24 1.26 -18.55 5.04
C ASP A 24 2.26 -18.86 6.16
N GLY A 25 3.46 -19.35 5.83
CA GLY A 25 4.51 -19.58 6.83
C GLY A 25 4.91 -18.31 7.57
N GLY A 26 4.92 -17.16 6.89
CA GLY A 26 5.15 -15.86 7.54
C GLY A 26 4.01 -15.43 8.46
N LEU A 27 2.75 -15.62 8.03
CA LEU A 27 1.57 -15.30 8.84
C LEU A 27 1.45 -16.21 10.07
N GLU A 28 1.72 -17.50 9.92
CA GLU A 28 1.77 -18.47 11.03
C GLU A 28 2.86 -18.11 12.05
N TRP A 29 4.06 -17.78 11.56
CA TRP A 29 5.16 -17.33 12.41
C TRP A 29 4.78 -16.05 13.17
N LEU A 30 4.20 -15.07 12.47
CA LEU A 30 3.79 -13.80 13.07
C LEU A 30 2.74 -14.01 14.17
N ASN A 31 1.71 -14.81 13.89
CA ASN A 31 0.65 -15.10 14.86
C ASN A 31 1.18 -15.84 16.10
N SER A 32 2.14 -16.76 15.91
CA SER A 32 2.71 -17.57 16.99
C SER A 32 3.69 -16.81 17.88
N ASN A 33 4.33 -15.76 17.36
CA ASN A 33 5.36 -14.98 18.06
C ASN A 33 4.87 -13.61 18.55
N ALA A 34 3.59 -13.29 18.39
CA ALA A 34 3.03 -12.02 18.81
C ALA A 34 2.94 -11.87 20.33
N ASP A 35 3.67 -10.91 20.90
CA ASP A 35 3.51 -10.46 22.28
C ASP A 35 2.47 -9.34 22.36
N TRP A 36 1.20 -9.72 22.35
CA TRP A 36 0.09 -8.76 22.44
C TRP A 36 0.11 -7.93 23.73
N THR A 37 0.62 -8.49 24.82
CA THR A 37 0.53 -7.89 26.16
C THR A 37 1.65 -6.89 26.41
N ASN A 38 2.91 -7.26 26.14
CA ASN A 38 4.07 -6.43 26.45
C ASN A 38 4.80 -5.91 25.21
N GLY A 39 4.45 -6.39 24.01
CA GLY A 39 5.01 -5.92 22.75
C GLY A 39 4.74 -4.44 22.50
N GLN A 40 5.54 -3.82 21.65
CA GLN A 40 5.35 -2.41 21.27
C GLN A 40 4.00 -2.21 20.57
N ILE A 41 3.40 -1.03 20.74
CA ILE A 41 2.09 -0.73 20.14
C ILE A 41 2.21 -0.68 18.61
N GLU A 42 3.25 -0.03 18.07
CA GLU A 42 3.59 -0.05 16.64
C GLU A 42 3.61 -1.46 16.06
N ASP A 43 4.41 -2.34 16.66
CA ASP A 43 4.59 -3.72 16.22
C ASP A 43 3.26 -4.51 16.24
N ASN A 44 2.52 -4.40 17.34
CA ASN A 44 1.23 -5.07 17.48
C ASN A 44 0.18 -4.50 16.53
N ALA A 45 0.19 -3.20 16.26
CA ALA A 45 -0.71 -2.57 15.30
C ALA A 45 -0.46 -3.13 13.88
N PHE A 46 0.80 -3.19 13.43
CA PHE A 46 1.13 -3.80 12.14
C PHE A 46 0.82 -5.30 12.11
N ALA A 47 1.02 -6.02 13.20
CA ALA A 47 0.68 -7.44 13.27
C ALA A 47 -0.83 -7.67 13.13
N LEU A 48 -1.66 -6.86 13.81
CA LEU A 48 -3.12 -6.91 13.66
C LEU A 48 -3.55 -6.61 12.22
N LEU A 49 -2.96 -5.58 11.61
CA LEU A 49 -3.21 -5.21 10.23
C LEU A 49 -2.86 -6.34 9.25
N ALA A 50 -1.67 -6.95 9.40
CA ALA A 50 -1.20 -8.06 8.56
C ALA A 50 -2.08 -9.31 8.72
N LEU A 51 -2.40 -9.70 9.94
CA LEU A 51 -3.18 -10.90 10.21
C LEU A 51 -4.62 -10.73 9.71
N ARG A 52 -5.25 -9.59 9.99
CA ARG A 52 -6.62 -9.33 9.57
C ARG A 52 -6.76 -9.25 8.05
N SER A 53 -5.84 -8.57 7.37
CA SER A 53 -5.88 -8.46 5.90
C SER A 53 -5.71 -9.80 5.19
N ASN A 54 -5.28 -10.85 5.91
CA ASN A 54 -5.12 -12.20 5.40
C ASN A 54 -6.07 -13.21 6.07
N GLY A 55 -7.16 -12.76 6.69
CA GLY A 55 -8.25 -13.62 7.18
C GLY A 55 -7.97 -14.37 8.48
N TYR A 56 -6.91 -14.03 9.22
CA TYR A 56 -6.63 -14.64 10.53
C TYR A 56 -7.60 -14.09 11.60
N ASN A 57 -7.96 -14.95 12.57
CA ASN A 57 -8.66 -14.50 13.77
C ASN A 57 -7.70 -13.67 14.63
N ILE A 58 -8.06 -12.41 14.87
CA ILE A 58 -7.27 -11.47 15.67
C ILE A 58 -7.91 -11.13 17.02
N ASP A 59 -8.98 -11.81 17.45
CA ASP A 59 -9.80 -11.42 18.60
C ASP A 59 -8.97 -11.29 19.88
N SER A 60 -8.03 -12.20 20.12
CA SER A 60 -7.15 -12.14 21.28
C SER A 60 -6.28 -10.89 21.26
N GLY A 61 -5.59 -10.63 20.15
CA GLY A 61 -4.72 -9.47 20.00
C GLY A 61 -5.50 -8.15 20.03
N PHE A 62 -6.65 -8.11 19.35
CA PHE A 62 -7.55 -6.97 19.31
C PHE A 62 -8.10 -6.62 20.70
N ASN A 63 -8.59 -7.60 21.46
CA ASN A 63 -9.09 -7.37 22.82
C ASN A 63 -7.99 -6.87 23.77
N ILE A 64 -6.77 -7.40 23.65
CA ILE A 64 -5.63 -6.91 24.43
C ILE A 64 -5.25 -5.48 24.01
N MET A 65 -5.27 -5.18 22.71
CA MET A 65 -5.06 -3.82 22.19
C MET A 65 -6.07 -2.84 22.78
N LEU A 66 -7.34 -3.22 22.94
CA LEU A 66 -8.35 -2.37 23.60
C LEU A 66 -8.07 -2.19 25.10
N GLN A 67 -7.60 -3.22 25.80
CA GLN A 67 -7.26 -3.15 27.23
C GLN A 67 -6.04 -2.26 27.52
N ARG A 68 -5.16 -2.09 26.52
CA ARG A 68 -3.95 -1.24 26.63
C ARG A 68 -4.21 0.24 26.36
N LYS A 69 -5.48 0.63 26.13
CA LYS A 69 -5.89 2.01 25.92
C LYS A 69 -5.95 2.77 27.24
N ASP A 70 -5.42 3.99 27.26
CA ASP A 70 -5.58 4.89 28.40
C ASP A 70 -7.03 5.39 28.55
N ASN A 71 -7.39 5.83 29.75
CA ASN A 71 -8.65 6.51 30.03
C ASN A 71 -8.81 7.80 29.21
N SER A 72 -7.71 8.47 28.83
CA SER A 72 -7.77 9.63 27.93
C SER A 72 -7.90 9.25 26.44
N ASN A 73 -8.18 7.99 26.10
CA ASN A 73 -8.29 7.50 24.72
C ASN A 73 -7.01 7.69 23.91
N CYS A 74 -5.91 7.15 24.43
CA CYS A 74 -4.62 7.15 23.74
C CYS A 74 -3.78 5.95 24.12
N TYR A 75 -2.65 5.79 23.44
CA TYR A 75 -1.76 4.65 23.58
C TYR A 75 -0.30 5.06 23.78
N PRO A 76 0.48 4.23 24.49
CA PRO A 76 0.02 3.19 25.43
C PRO A 76 -0.58 3.80 26.71
N ALA A 77 -1.40 3.02 27.44
CA ALA A 77 -1.90 3.39 28.76
C ALA A 77 -0.78 3.86 29.70
N GLY A 78 -0.99 5.00 30.37
CA GLY A 78 -0.03 5.64 31.27
C GLY A 78 1.16 6.34 30.61
N ASN A 79 1.37 6.21 29.30
CA ASN A 79 2.46 6.88 28.58
C ASN A 79 2.06 7.25 27.15
N CYS A 80 0.95 7.99 27.03
CA CYS A 80 0.37 8.30 25.74
C CYS A 80 1.32 9.09 24.83
N ASN A 81 1.54 8.57 23.63
CA ASN A 81 2.29 9.23 22.58
C ASN A 81 1.54 9.16 21.24
N VAL A 82 1.87 10.09 20.34
CA VAL A 82 1.12 10.27 19.10
C VAL A 82 1.32 9.12 18.11
N LYS A 83 2.56 8.65 17.93
CA LYS A 83 2.87 7.58 16.97
C LYS A 83 2.07 6.31 17.27
N ASP A 84 2.15 5.84 18.52
CA ASP A 84 1.47 4.63 18.95
C ASP A 84 -0.05 4.80 18.90
N THR A 85 -0.57 5.97 19.28
CA THR A 85 -2.01 6.25 19.22
C THR A 85 -2.53 6.23 17.79
N ALA A 86 -1.80 6.81 16.84
CA ALA A 86 -2.20 6.84 15.44
C ALA A 86 -2.16 5.45 14.77
N LEU A 87 -1.12 4.66 15.03
CA LEU A 87 -1.00 3.30 14.50
C LEU A 87 -2.05 2.36 15.13
N ALA A 88 -2.30 2.49 16.43
CA ALA A 88 -3.39 1.78 17.09
C ALA A 88 -4.75 2.15 16.48
N ALA A 89 -5.01 3.44 16.24
CA ALA A 89 -6.24 3.88 15.57
C ALA A 89 -6.36 3.25 14.17
N LEU A 90 -5.29 3.22 13.37
CA LEU A 90 -5.29 2.58 12.06
C LEU A 90 -5.68 1.09 12.14
N ALA A 91 -5.04 0.33 13.03
CA ALA A 91 -5.31 -1.10 13.23
C ALA A 91 -6.74 -1.37 13.71
N LEU A 92 -7.25 -0.53 14.62
CA LEU A 92 -8.60 -0.62 15.15
C LEU A 92 -9.65 -0.24 14.12
N LYS A 93 -9.43 0.80 13.30
CA LYS A 93 -10.39 1.22 12.26
C LYS A 93 -10.58 0.14 11.21
N GLN A 94 -9.49 -0.48 10.74
CA GLN A 94 -9.59 -1.63 9.83
C GLN A 94 -10.28 -2.82 10.48
N SER A 95 -10.38 -2.80 11.81
CA SER A 95 -11.10 -3.77 12.61
C SER A 95 -12.58 -3.47 12.87
N ASN A 96 -13.16 -2.46 12.21
CA ASN A 96 -14.52 -1.95 12.42
C ASN A 96 -14.77 -1.42 13.85
N TYR A 97 -13.71 -0.99 14.55
CA TYR A 97 -13.84 -0.32 15.83
C TYR A 97 -14.10 1.17 15.63
N ASP A 98 -14.94 1.77 16.48
CA ASP A 98 -15.14 3.22 16.50
C ASP A 98 -13.90 3.95 17.04
N THR A 99 -13.11 4.50 16.12
CA THR A 99 -11.88 5.21 16.44
C THR A 99 -12.09 6.69 16.74
N LYS A 100 -13.33 7.20 16.72
CA LYS A 100 -13.62 8.62 16.98
C LYS A 100 -12.94 9.15 18.25
N PRO A 101 -12.95 8.46 19.41
CA PRO A 101 -12.27 8.96 20.61
C PRO A 101 -10.75 9.09 20.46
N LEU A 102 -10.12 8.22 19.66
CA LEU A 102 -8.68 8.27 19.36
C LEU A 102 -8.36 9.43 18.40
N LEU A 103 -9.22 9.65 17.40
CA LEU A 103 -9.10 10.76 16.46
C LEU A 103 -9.31 12.12 17.15
N ASP A 104 -10.26 12.21 18.08
CA ASP A 104 -10.48 13.40 18.90
C ASP A 104 -9.25 13.68 19.78
N TRP A 105 -8.65 12.65 20.36
CA TRP A 105 -7.40 12.78 21.10
C TRP A 105 -6.24 13.27 20.21
N LEU A 106 -6.07 12.68 19.02
CA LEU A 106 -5.06 13.14 18.05
C LEU A 106 -5.29 14.61 17.68
N ASN A 107 -6.52 15.02 17.36
CA ASN A 107 -6.82 16.43 17.09
C ASN A 107 -6.44 17.36 18.27
N SER A 108 -6.64 16.91 19.52
CA SER A 108 -6.22 17.67 20.71
C SER A 108 -4.71 17.72 20.92
N ALA A 109 -3.96 16.80 20.30
CA ALA A 109 -2.51 16.72 20.39
C ALA A 109 -1.78 17.65 19.42
N LEU A 110 -2.48 18.30 18.49
CA LEU A 110 -1.87 19.21 17.52
C LEU A 110 -1.19 20.38 18.22
N THR A 111 0.10 20.55 17.92
CA THR A 111 0.92 21.67 18.41
C THR A 111 1.24 22.60 17.25
N ARG A 112 1.41 23.89 17.55
CA ARG A 112 1.84 24.88 16.58
C ARG A 112 3.21 24.50 16.00
N ALA A 113 3.29 24.45 14.68
CA ALA A 113 4.51 24.30 13.92
C ALA A 113 5.01 25.67 13.43
N SER A 114 6.33 25.84 13.36
CA SER A 114 6.97 27.02 12.77
C SER A 114 6.98 26.95 11.23
N VAL A 115 5.81 26.76 10.63
CA VAL A 115 5.64 26.75 9.18
C VAL A 115 5.36 28.18 8.72
N THR A 116 6.21 28.68 7.84
CA THR A 116 6.13 30.03 7.29
C THR A 116 5.94 29.98 5.77
N SER A 117 5.90 31.17 5.15
CA SER A 117 5.87 31.36 3.70
C SER A 117 4.54 30.96 3.08
N TRP A 118 3.46 31.43 3.73
CA TRP A 118 2.10 31.28 3.23
C TRP A 118 1.74 32.42 2.29
N TYR A 119 1.09 32.07 1.17
CA TYR A 119 0.71 33.03 0.16
C TYR A 119 -0.73 32.81 -0.29
N ILE A 120 -1.42 33.91 -0.57
CA ILE A 120 -2.73 33.89 -1.20
C ILE A 120 -2.55 34.37 -2.64
N GLN A 121 -3.04 33.56 -3.57
CA GLN A 121 -3.16 33.92 -4.97
C GLN A 121 -4.62 34.22 -5.29
N ILE A 122 -4.86 35.32 -5.99
CA ILE A 122 -6.17 35.70 -6.53
C ILE A 122 -5.99 35.87 -8.03
N LYS A 123 -6.51 34.92 -8.81
CA LYS A 123 -6.44 34.94 -10.26
C LYS A 123 -7.80 35.35 -10.81
N THR A 124 -7.82 36.47 -11.54
CA THR A 124 -9.03 37.05 -12.14
C THR A 124 -8.66 37.86 -13.38
N ASP A 125 -9.57 37.88 -14.35
CA ASP A 125 -9.44 38.68 -15.58
C ASP A 125 -10.07 40.07 -15.44
N LYS A 126 -10.79 40.33 -14.35
CA LYS A 126 -11.46 41.60 -14.09
C LYS A 126 -10.75 42.38 -12.98
N ALA A 127 -10.72 43.70 -13.15
CA ALA A 127 -10.26 44.58 -12.09
C ALA A 127 -11.33 44.70 -11.00
N GLY A 128 -10.92 44.73 -9.74
CA GLY A 128 -11.84 44.87 -8.61
C GLY A 128 -11.15 44.84 -7.25
N ASN A 129 -11.95 45.09 -6.20
CA ASN A 129 -11.49 45.04 -4.82
C ASN A 129 -11.83 43.68 -4.18
N CYS A 130 -10.92 43.19 -3.37
CA CYS A 130 -11.09 42.07 -2.50
C CYS A 130 -10.90 42.49 -1.04
N THR A 131 -11.69 41.90 -0.16
CA THR A 131 -11.61 42.07 1.29
C THR A 131 -11.05 40.80 1.89
N ILE A 132 -9.95 40.91 2.64
CA ILE A 132 -9.29 39.79 3.31
C ILE A 132 -9.47 39.96 4.80
N THR A 133 -10.05 38.97 5.47
CA THR A 133 -10.32 38.96 6.92
C THR A 133 -9.52 37.85 7.60
N TYR A 134 -8.78 38.19 8.65
CA TYR A 134 -7.89 37.29 9.42
C TYR A 134 -7.87 37.69 10.91
N ASP A 135 -7.12 36.98 11.77
CA ASP A 135 -6.88 37.27 13.19
C ASP A 135 -8.08 37.92 13.93
N THR A 136 -9.10 37.14 14.29
CA THR A 136 -10.27 37.61 15.08
C THR A 136 -11.04 38.81 14.51
N ASN A 137 -11.02 39.02 13.19
CA ASN A 137 -11.71 40.07 12.39
C ASN A 137 -10.87 41.28 11.94
N GLN A 138 -9.55 41.17 11.86
CA GLN A 138 -8.74 42.16 11.14
C GLN A 138 -9.05 42.13 9.64
N VAL A 139 -9.19 43.30 9.01
CA VAL A 139 -9.57 43.43 7.59
C VAL A 139 -8.50 44.18 6.81
N LYS A 140 -8.15 43.65 5.62
CA LYS A 140 -7.25 44.28 4.66
C LYS A 140 -7.89 44.35 3.27
N GLY A 141 -7.77 45.50 2.62
CA GLY A 141 -8.17 45.67 1.22
C GLY A 141 -7.04 45.25 0.27
N ALA A 142 -7.38 44.44 -0.72
CA ALA A 142 -6.52 44.10 -1.84
C ALA A 142 -7.19 44.54 -3.14
N TYR A 143 -6.46 45.18 -4.03
CA TYR A 143 -6.96 45.57 -5.36
C TYR A 143 -6.30 44.71 -6.42
N VAL A 144 -7.09 44.11 -7.30
CA VAL A 144 -6.59 43.27 -8.40
C VAL A 144 -6.71 44.04 -9.70
N ASN A 145 -5.62 44.12 -10.47
CA ASN A 145 -5.52 44.94 -11.68
C ASN A 145 -5.93 44.20 -12.97
N GLY A 146 -6.78 43.18 -12.87
CA GLY A 146 -6.85 42.15 -13.91
C GLY A 146 -5.52 41.36 -14.00
N THR A 147 -5.50 40.35 -14.87
CA THR A 147 -4.45 39.33 -15.10
C THR A 147 -3.16 39.42 -14.25
N GLN A 148 -3.31 39.07 -12.96
CA GLN A 148 -2.32 38.57 -11.98
C GLN A 148 -1.74 39.54 -10.94
N LYS A 149 -1.60 40.86 -11.18
CA LYS A 149 -0.93 41.72 -10.18
C LYS A 149 -1.90 42.29 -9.15
N ILE A 150 -1.55 42.13 -7.88
CA ILE A 150 -2.33 42.56 -6.73
C ILE A 150 -1.65 43.79 -6.10
N LYS A 151 -2.45 44.77 -5.68
CA LYS A 151 -1.99 45.92 -4.90
C LYS A 151 -2.50 45.83 -3.47
N ILE A 152 -1.58 45.82 -2.53
CA ILE A 152 -1.84 45.80 -1.09
C ILE A 152 -0.99 46.87 -0.41
N ALA A 153 -1.58 47.70 0.46
CA ALA A 153 -0.86 48.70 1.27
C ALA A 153 0.21 49.52 0.50
N ASN A 154 -0.20 50.24 -0.56
CA ASN A 154 0.70 51.03 -1.44
C ASN A 154 1.85 50.24 -2.12
N LYS A 155 1.83 48.91 -2.07
CA LYS A 155 2.81 48.01 -2.67
C LYS A 155 2.10 47.13 -3.72
N GLN A 156 2.77 46.90 -4.86
CA GLN A 156 2.30 45.96 -5.87
C GLN A 156 3.04 44.63 -5.68
N VAL A 157 2.30 43.53 -5.63
CA VAL A 157 2.79 42.17 -5.39
C VAL A 157 2.14 41.21 -6.38
N ASP A 158 2.79 40.07 -6.64
CA ASP A 158 2.21 39.03 -7.49
C ASP A 158 1.33 38.09 -6.65
N TRP A 159 1.83 37.61 -5.50
CA TRP A 159 1.06 36.87 -4.50
C TRP A 159 1.11 37.59 -3.16
N ILE A 160 0.05 37.46 -2.36
CA ILE A 160 -0.07 38.13 -1.07
C ILE A 160 0.59 37.26 -0.01
N ASN A 161 1.72 37.69 0.55
CA ASN A 161 2.34 37.00 1.67
C ASN A 161 1.51 37.24 2.95
N VAL A 162 1.07 36.16 3.58
CA VAL A 162 0.15 36.22 4.73
C VAL A 162 0.80 36.93 5.92
N GLU A 163 2.04 36.60 6.24
CA GLU A 163 2.73 37.12 7.42
C GLU A 163 3.20 38.56 7.23
N THR A 164 3.71 38.92 6.06
CA THR A 164 4.36 40.23 5.81
C THR A 164 3.48 41.24 5.10
N ASP A 165 2.64 40.83 4.13
CA ASP A 165 1.76 41.77 3.43
C ASP A 165 0.46 41.99 4.20
N LEU A 166 -0.13 40.93 4.79
CA LEU A 166 -1.28 41.10 5.69
C LEU A 166 -0.82 41.58 7.07
N GLY A 167 0.25 41.00 7.62
CA GLY A 167 0.66 41.21 9.02
C GLY A 167 0.01 40.21 9.97
N ALA A 168 -0.45 39.07 9.46
CA ALA A 168 -1.15 38.05 10.25
C ALA A 168 -0.18 37.35 11.21
N ASN A 169 -0.62 37.16 12.45
CA ASN A 169 0.11 36.39 13.44
C ASN A 169 -0.42 34.95 13.47
N LEU A 170 0.28 34.05 12.78
CA LEU A 170 -0.09 32.64 12.71
C LEU A 170 0.39 31.89 13.96
N ASP A 171 -0.27 32.13 15.09
CA ASP A 171 0.10 31.58 16.40
C ASP A 171 -0.68 30.32 16.81
N GLN A 172 -1.79 30.02 16.15
CA GLN A 172 -2.51 28.77 16.34
C GLN A 172 -2.05 27.67 15.38
N PRO A 173 -2.27 26.39 15.72
CA PRO A 173 -2.02 25.28 14.81
C PRO A 173 -2.90 25.32 13.55
N ILE A 174 -4.10 25.89 13.67
CA ILE A 174 -5.07 26.02 12.58
C ILE A 174 -5.59 27.45 12.60
N GLU A 175 -5.46 28.14 11.47
CA GLU A 175 -5.91 29.52 11.28
C GLU A 175 -6.82 29.59 10.06
N GLN A 176 -7.74 30.57 10.05
CA GLN A 176 -8.64 30.80 8.94
C GLN A 176 -8.50 32.20 8.37
N ILE A 177 -8.42 32.29 7.04
CA ILE A 177 -8.42 33.55 6.31
C ILE A 177 -9.60 33.56 5.35
N LYS A 178 -10.51 34.51 5.53
CA LYS A 178 -11.62 34.73 4.61
C LYS A 178 -11.21 35.73 3.53
N VAL A 179 -11.41 35.37 2.27
CA VAL A 179 -11.20 36.24 1.11
C VAL A 179 -12.55 36.45 0.43
N ASP A 180 -12.91 37.71 0.20
CA ASP A 180 -14.14 38.10 -0.50
C ASP A 180 -13.80 39.09 -1.62
N CYS A 181 -13.85 38.59 -2.85
CA CYS A 181 -13.62 39.31 -4.09
C CYS A 181 -14.92 39.53 -4.88
N SER A 182 -16.09 39.45 -4.26
CA SER A 182 -17.39 39.55 -4.96
C SER A 182 -17.52 40.84 -5.81
N GLN A 183 -16.81 41.90 -5.45
CA GLN A 183 -16.82 43.17 -6.18
C GLN A 183 -16.13 43.12 -7.56
N THR A 184 -15.33 42.09 -7.86
CA THR A 184 -14.74 41.91 -9.20
C THR A 184 -15.79 41.52 -10.24
N ASN A 185 -16.92 40.93 -9.80
CA ASN A 185 -17.95 40.34 -10.66
C ASN A 185 -17.38 39.37 -11.70
N ASP A 186 -16.29 38.67 -11.35
CA ASP A 186 -15.66 37.68 -12.22
C ASP A 186 -16.11 36.27 -11.85
N PRO A 187 -16.89 35.57 -12.71
CA PRO A 187 -17.29 34.19 -12.46
C PRO A 187 -16.12 33.20 -12.61
N GLY A 188 -15.02 33.59 -13.27
CA GLY A 188 -13.83 32.74 -13.47
C GLY A 188 -12.73 32.97 -12.44
N ILE A 189 -13.03 33.63 -11.32
CA ILE A 189 -12.05 33.94 -10.28
C ILE A 189 -11.62 32.65 -9.55
N ILE A 190 -10.31 32.54 -9.34
CA ILE A 190 -9.70 31.46 -8.57
C ILE A 190 -8.96 32.06 -7.39
N ILE A 191 -9.24 31.54 -6.19
CA ILE A 191 -8.57 31.90 -4.95
C ILE A 191 -7.84 30.66 -4.43
N SER A 192 -6.52 30.76 -4.31
CA SER A 192 -5.68 29.63 -3.90
C SER A 192 -4.82 30.01 -2.69
N LEU A 193 -4.69 29.07 -1.76
CA LEU A 193 -3.71 29.10 -0.67
C LEU A 193 -2.48 28.30 -1.09
N LEU A 194 -1.33 28.95 -1.02
CA LEU A 194 -0.06 28.40 -1.45
C LEU A 194 0.92 28.36 -0.28
N ARG A 195 1.78 27.33 -0.26
CA ARG A 195 2.99 27.29 0.56
C ARG A 195 4.21 27.27 -0.34
N ILE A 196 5.14 28.20 -0.13
CA ILE A 196 6.45 28.19 -0.82
C ILE A 196 7.48 27.50 0.08
N VAL A 197 8.18 26.51 -0.46
CA VAL A 197 9.27 25.81 0.24
C VAL A 197 10.64 26.19 -0.36
N GLN A 198 11.71 25.68 0.23
CA GLN A 198 13.06 25.94 -0.27
C GLN A 198 13.23 25.49 -1.74
N GLY A 199 13.91 26.31 -2.56
CA GLY A 199 14.13 26.02 -3.98
C GLY A 199 13.15 26.68 -4.96
N ASN A 200 12.26 27.57 -4.48
CA ASN A 200 11.15 28.19 -5.23
C ASN A 200 10.02 27.23 -5.64
N ASP A 201 10.01 25.99 -5.14
CA ASP A 201 8.87 25.10 -5.26
C ASP A 201 7.69 25.66 -4.45
N PHE A 202 6.49 25.59 -5.00
CA PHE A 202 5.26 25.96 -4.31
C PHE A 202 4.24 24.83 -4.37
N TYR A 203 3.45 24.73 -3.31
CA TYR A 203 2.37 23.76 -3.18
C TYR A 203 1.04 24.49 -3.10
N ILE A 204 0.08 24.09 -3.93
CA ILE A 204 -1.30 24.52 -3.80
C ILE A 204 -1.93 23.68 -2.69
N ILE A 205 -2.21 24.30 -1.55
CA ILE A 205 -2.77 23.63 -0.37
C ILE A 205 -4.30 23.59 -0.46
N GLN A 206 -4.89 24.66 -0.96
CA GLN A 206 -6.33 24.79 -1.16
C GLN A 206 -6.58 25.67 -2.37
N GLU A 207 -7.61 25.34 -3.15
CA GLU A 207 -8.05 26.14 -4.29
C GLU A 207 -9.58 26.21 -4.31
N SER A 208 -10.11 27.37 -4.68
CA SER A 208 -11.56 27.61 -4.77
C SER A 208 -11.87 28.43 -6.00
N GLN A 209 -12.85 27.96 -6.80
CA GLN A 209 -13.40 28.66 -7.97
C GLN A 209 -14.63 29.48 -7.56
N SER A 210 -14.47 30.29 -6.52
CA SER A 210 -15.52 31.15 -5.98
C SER A 210 -14.97 32.52 -5.69
N SER A 211 -15.82 33.55 -5.88
CA SER A 211 -15.50 34.92 -5.52
C SER A 211 -15.36 35.11 -4.00
N THR A 212 -15.78 34.13 -3.19
CA THR A 212 -15.54 34.09 -1.76
C THR A 212 -14.96 32.74 -1.33
N SER A 213 -13.96 32.76 -0.46
CA SER A 213 -13.32 31.54 0.03
C SER A 213 -12.86 31.67 1.47
N ASN A 214 -13.02 30.61 2.26
CA ASN A 214 -12.42 30.46 3.58
C ASN A 214 -11.20 29.55 3.44
N LEU A 215 -10.02 30.15 3.47
CA LEU A 215 -8.74 29.46 3.38
C LEU A 215 -8.32 28.98 4.77
N VAL A 216 -7.93 27.71 4.89
CA VAL A 216 -7.47 27.11 6.14
C VAL A 216 -5.96 26.94 6.11
N ILE A 217 -5.26 27.64 7.00
CA ILE A 217 -3.81 27.51 7.18
C ILE A 217 -3.56 26.50 8.30
N ASN A 218 -2.99 25.36 7.92
CA ASN A 218 -2.61 24.33 8.89
C ASN A 218 -1.12 24.45 9.25
N ASN A 219 -0.83 25.27 10.26
CA ASN A 219 0.48 25.38 10.90
C ASN A 219 0.61 24.40 12.06
N ALA A 220 0.29 23.13 11.79
CA ALA A 220 0.25 22.10 12.82
C ALA A 220 1.33 21.04 12.61
N CYS A 221 1.83 20.54 13.73
CA CYS A 221 2.65 19.34 13.81
C CYS A 221 2.12 18.49 14.96
N TYR A 222 2.60 17.25 15.03
CA TYR A 222 2.42 16.43 16.21
C TYR A 222 3.68 16.43 17.08
N PRO A 223 3.55 16.62 18.40
CA PRO A 223 4.62 16.32 19.32
C PRO A 223 4.70 14.81 19.57
N GLN A 224 5.78 14.35 20.20
CA GLN A 224 5.84 12.96 20.66
C GLN A 224 4.81 12.70 21.77
N TYR A 225 4.73 13.61 22.74
CA TYR A 225 3.81 13.57 23.89
C TYR A 225 2.97 14.85 23.92
N LEU A 226 1.77 14.79 24.51
CA LEU A 226 0.88 15.95 24.64
C LEU A 226 1.60 17.16 25.26
N GLY A 227 1.41 18.33 24.65
CA GLY A 227 2.04 19.58 25.09
C GLY A 227 3.55 19.68 24.79
N GLY A 228 4.12 18.70 24.10
CA GLY A 228 5.51 18.72 23.65
C GLY A 228 5.75 19.63 22.44
N GLN A 229 7.02 19.73 22.04
CA GLN A 229 7.42 20.37 20.77
C GLN A 229 7.19 19.41 19.59
N CYS A 230 7.13 19.96 18.37
CA CYS A 230 7.01 19.17 17.15
C CYS A 230 8.02 18.02 17.10
N ASN A 231 7.53 16.82 16.80
CA ASN A 231 8.33 15.65 16.55
C ASN A 231 8.01 15.12 15.15
N GLU A 232 9.05 15.00 14.34
CA GLU A 232 8.92 14.68 12.92
C GLU A 232 8.40 13.26 12.70
N GLU A 233 9.00 12.27 13.38
CA GLU A 233 8.58 10.86 13.32
C GLU A 233 7.10 10.71 13.71
N ALA A 234 6.69 11.27 14.85
CA ALA A 234 5.31 11.23 15.30
C ALA A 234 4.35 11.88 14.28
N SER A 235 4.78 12.98 13.67
CA SER A 235 4.00 13.68 12.64
C SER A 235 3.83 12.84 11.38
N PHE A 236 4.90 12.17 10.92
CA PHE A 236 4.84 11.26 9.77
C PHE A 236 3.89 10.08 10.00
N TYR A 237 4.05 9.36 11.11
CA TYR A 237 3.19 8.19 11.39
C TYR A 237 1.74 8.58 11.63
N ALA A 238 1.49 9.72 12.28
CA ALA A 238 0.13 10.24 12.43
C ALA A 238 -0.50 10.60 11.09
N ALA A 239 0.21 11.36 10.26
CA ALA A 239 -0.25 11.75 8.93
C ALA A 239 -0.52 10.52 8.04
N TYR A 240 0.41 9.57 8.00
CA TYR A 240 0.26 8.33 7.26
C TYR A 240 -0.96 7.52 7.73
N SER A 241 -1.12 7.37 9.05
CA SER A 241 -2.25 6.62 9.62
C SER A 241 -3.59 7.28 9.33
N LEU A 242 -3.68 8.61 9.50
CA LEU A 242 -4.87 9.39 9.17
C LEU A 242 -5.22 9.23 7.68
N LYS A 243 -4.24 9.37 6.78
CA LYS A 243 -4.46 9.18 5.35
C LYS A 243 -4.96 7.77 5.02
N LYS A 244 -4.36 6.73 5.60
CA LYS A 244 -4.79 5.33 5.41
C LYS A 244 -6.19 5.05 5.96
N MET A 245 -6.62 5.82 6.95
CA MET A 245 -7.97 5.79 7.49
C MET A 245 -8.96 6.68 6.69
N ASN A 246 -8.53 7.36 5.64
CA ASN A 246 -9.32 8.38 4.94
C ASN A 246 -9.79 9.52 5.86
N GLU A 247 -8.93 9.94 6.79
CA GLU A 247 -9.14 11.08 7.68
C GLU A 247 -8.35 12.30 7.19
N GLU A 248 -8.80 13.50 7.59
CA GLU A 248 -8.15 14.76 7.24
C GLU A 248 -6.72 14.82 7.81
N VAL A 249 -5.74 15.12 6.95
CA VAL A 249 -4.34 15.29 7.35
C VAL A 249 -3.99 16.78 7.44
N LYS A 250 -3.95 17.29 8.66
CA LYS A 250 -3.65 18.72 8.93
C LYS A 250 -2.15 19.03 8.94
N VAL A 251 -1.30 18.05 9.22
CA VAL A 251 0.15 18.29 9.39
C VAL A 251 0.95 18.22 8.09
N SER A 252 0.32 17.94 6.95
CA SER A 252 1.01 17.81 5.66
C SER A 252 1.92 19.00 5.35
N PRO A 253 1.51 20.28 5.53
CA PRO A 253 2.37 21.43 5.24
C PRO A 253 3.68 21.45 6.03
N TYR A 254 3.69 20.92 7.26
CA TYR A 254 4.89 20.80 8.09
C TYR A 254 5.88 19.74 7.56
N LEU A 255 5.38 18.73 6.85
CA LEU A 255 6.17 17.57 6.40
C LEU A 255 6.76 17.73 4.99
N LEU A 256 6.22 18.63 4.15
CA LEU A 256 6.56 18.72 2.72
C LEU A 256 8.07 18.91 2.44
N ASP A 257 8.79 19.56 3.33
CA ASP A 257 10.24 19.85 3.24
C ASP A 257 11.07 19.05 4.25
N LYS A 258 10.56 17.91 4.71
CA LYS A 258 11.19 17.06 5.73
C LYS A 258 11.61 15.68 5.25
N ALA A 259 11.25 15.26 4.05
CA ALA A 259 11.64 13.94 3.57
C ALA A 259 13.10 13.89 3.11
N ASP A 260 13.98 13.46 4.02
CA ASP A 260 15.40 13.27 3.79
C ASP A 260 15.76 11.78 3.56
N SER A 261 14.88 10.86 3.97
CA SER A 261 15.06 9.41 3.85
C SER A 261 14.09 8.76 2.87
N ASN A 262 14.40 7.54 2.42
CA ASN A 262 13.50 6.76 1.57
C ASN A 262 12.19 6.40 2.28
N LEU A 263 12.21 6.22 3.61
CA LEU A 263 11.00 5.99 4.40
C LEU A 263 10.05 7.20 4.35
N GLU A 264 10.59 8.40 4.58
CA GLU A 264 9.79 9.63 4.58
C GLU A 264 9.28 9.98 3.18
N ASN A 265 10.08 9.74 2.13
CA ASN A 265 9.60 9.87 0.74
C ASN A 265 8.43 8.90 0.46
N ALA A 266 8.52 7.65 0.91
CA ALA A 266 7.43 6.69 0.79
C ALA A 266 6.17 7.12 1.54
N MET A 267 6.31 7.61 2.78
CA MET A 267 5.18 8.10 3.57
C MET A 267 4.57 9.36 2.96
N LEU A 268 5.38 10.33 2.50
CA LEU A 268 4.87 11.55 1.86
C LEU A 268 4.14 11.25 0.56
N TYR A 269 4.65 10.35 -0.27
CA TYR A 269 3.94 9.96 -1.48
C TYR A 269 2.54 9.44 -1.15
N VAL A 270 2.40 8.61 -0.12
CA VAL A 270 1.08 8.11 0.34
C VAL A 270 0.21 9.24 0.87
N ILE A 271 0.78 10.19 1.62
CA ILE A 271 0.05 11.31 2.24
C ILE A 271 -0.45 12.30 1.19
N THR A 272 0.39 12.68 0.24
CA THR A 272 0.17 13.82 -0.67
C THR A 272 -0.19 13.41 -2.10
N GLY A 273 0.26 12.23 -2.56
CA GLY A 273 0.18 11.81 -3.96
C GLY A 273 1.15 12.55 -4.91
N ASP A 274 2.05 13.38 -4.39
CA ASP A 274 2.97 14.17 -5.21
C ASP A 274 4.09 13.31 -5.82
N GLN A 275 4.17 13.34 -7.15
CA GLN A 275 5.12 12.57 -7.96
C GLN A 275 6.58 12.82 -7.58
N LYS A 276 6.93 14.00 -7.07
CA LYS A 276 8.29 14.31 -6.60
C LYS A 276 8.82 13.25 -5.63
N TYR A 277 7.97 12.79 -4.72
CA TYR A 277 8.37 11.79 -3.72
C TYR A 277 8.49 10.39 -4.31
N SER A 278 7.63 10.01 -5.27
CA SER A 278 7.80 8.75 -5.99
C SER A 278 9.06 8.77 -6.85
N ASP A 279 9.36 9.87 -7.53
CA ASP A 279 10.52 9.97 -8.41
C ASP A 279 11.83 9.85 -7.61
N ASN A 280 11.88 10.46 -6.41
CA ASN A 280 12.97 10.26 -5.46
C ASN A 280 13.14 8.79 -5.05
N LEU A 281 12.04 8.06 -4.80
CA LEU A 281 12.12 6.63 -4.49
C LEU A 281 12.70 5.85 -5.66
N ILE A 282 12.21 6.09 -6.88
CA ILE A 282 12.69 5.38 -8.08
C ILE A 282 14.17 5.66 -8.31
N SER A 283 14.62 6.92 -8.19
CA SER A 283 16.04 7.25 -8.35
C SER A 283 16.94 6.61 -7.30
N ASN A 284 16.41 6.33 -6.12
CA ASN A 284 17.15 5.79 -4.98
C ASN A 284 17.07 4.26 -4.88
N GLN A 285 16.29 3.58 -5.72
CA GLN A 285 16.19 2.12 -5.66
C GLN A 285 17.55 1.49 -5.99
N ASN A 286 18.01 0.60 -5.11
CA ASN A 286 19.23 -0.15 -5.38
C ASN A 286 18.99 -1.11 -6.57
N PRO A 287 20.00 -1.41 -7.41
CA PRO A 287 19.87 -2.44 -8.46
C PRO A 287 19.43 -3.82 -7.95
N GLY A 288 19.63 -4.13 -6.68
CA GLY A 288 19.11 -5.32 -6.01
C GLY A 288 17.61 -5.27 -5.65
N GLY A 289 16.90 -4.18 -5.95
CA GLY A 289 15.45 -4.01 -5.77
C GLY A 289 15.03 -3.37 -4.45
N TYR A 290 15.94 -3.03 -3.53
CA TYR A 290 15.59 -2.55 -2.18
C TYR A 290 15.94 -1.08 -1.94
N TRP A 291 15.42 -0.55 -0.83
CA TRP A 291 15.77 0.77 -0.28
C TRP A 291 16.45 0.62 1.08
N ASP A 292 17.43 1.49 1.35
CA ASP A 292 18.18 1.63 2.60
C ASP A 292 18.79 0.34 3.18
N ALA A 293 20.12 0.16 3.07
CA ALA A 293 20.91 -0.83 3.81
C ALA A 293 20.27 -2.24 3.95
N GLU A 294 19.55 -2.70 2.92
CA GLU A 294 18.82 -3.97 2.94
C GLU A 294 17.70 -4.06 3.99
N SER A 295 17.03 -2.95 4.28
CA SER A 295 15.92 -2.85 5.22
C SER A 295 14.61 -3.35 4.63
N VAL A 296 14.11 -4.47 5.16
CA VAL A 296 12.77 -4.99 4.85
C VAL A 296 11.70 -3.97 5.20
N TYR A 297 11.84 -3.29 6.33
CA TYR A 297 10.89 -2.29 6.80
C TYR A 297 10.71 -1.15 5.78
N VAL A 298 11.81 -0.47 5.41
CA VAL A 298 11.74 0.67 4.48
C VAL A 298 11.30 0.24 3.09
N THR A 299 11.83 -0.90 2.61
CA THR A 299 11.44 -1.44 1.30
C THR A 299 9.96 -1.78 1.24
N SER A 300 9.36 -2.21 2.35
CA SER A 300 7.92 -2.50 2.42
C SER A 300 7.06 -1.23 2.32
N PHE A 301 7.48 -0.13 2.94
CA PHE A 301 6.84 1.17 2.76
C PHE A 301 6.96 1.69 1.33
N ALA A 302 8.14 1.55 0.72
CA ALA A 302 8.36 1.95 -0.67
C ALA A 302 7.47 1.15 -1.65
N ILE A 303 7.35 -0.18 -1.46
CA ILE A 303 6.40 -0.99 -2.23
C ILE A 303 4.97 -0.50 -2.02
N ASN A 304 4.56 -0.25 -0.78
CA ASN A 304 3.19 0.22 -0.50
C ASN A 304 2.87 1.57 -1.12
N ALA A 305 3.86 2.46 -1.19
CA ALA A 305 3.75 3.74 -1.86
C ALA A 305 3.59 3.54 -3.38
N LEU A 306 4.40 2.67 -3.99
CA LEU A 306 4.52 2.56 -5.45
C LEU A 306 3.59 1.52 -6.09
N LYS A 307 2.99 0.58 -5.33
CA LYS A 307 2.28 -0.59 -5.89
C LYS A 307 1.09 -0.28 -6.81
N ASN A 308 0.48 0.89 -6.67
CA ASN A 308 -0.67 1.33 -7.47
C ASN A 308 -0.27 2.39 -8.52
N THR A 309 1.01 2.46 -8.87
CA THR A 309 1.57 3.44 -9.81
C THR A 309 2.03 2.77 -11.11
N GLN A 310 2.61 3.56 -12.02
CA GLN A 310 3.23 3.05 -13.25
C GLN A 310 4.52 2.25 -13.03
N TYR A 311 5.13 2.34 -11.84
CA TYR A 311 6.45 1.76 -11.52
C TYR A 311 6.37 0.26 -11.18
N ARG A 312 5.76 -0.53 -12.07
CA ARG A 312 5.49 -1.96 -11.86
C ARG A 312 6.76 -2.80 -11.77
N ASP A 313 7.78 -2.46 -12.55
CA ASP A 313 9.04 -3.21 -12.58
C ASP A 313 9.84 -3.01 -11.30
N GLU A 314 9.93 -1.77 -10.81
CA GLU A 314 10.59 -1.42 -9.55
C GLU A 314 9.89 -2.10 -8.36
N VAL A 315 8.56 -2.07 -8.34
CA VAL A 315 7.74 -2.79 -7.35
C VAL A 315 7.96 -4.30 -7.44
N GLY A 316 8.02 -4.85 -8.66
CA GLY A 316 8.28 -6.27 -8.90
C GLY A 316 9.64 -6.71 -8.37
N ASN A 317 10.69 -5.94 -8.65
CA ASN A 317 12.04 -6.17 -8.17
C ASN A 317 12.12 -6.12 -6.65
N ALA A 318 11.49 -5.11 -6.04
CA ALA A 318 11.43 -4.97 -4.59
C ALA A 318 10.66 -6.10 -3.91
N THR A 319 9.54 -6.50 -4.49
CA THR A 319 8.73 -7.61 -3.98
C THR A 319 9.49 -8.92 -4.06
N ALA A 320 10.20 -9.18 -5.16
CA ALA A 320 11.07 -10.34 -5.31
C ALA A 320 12.20 -10.34 -4.28
N TRP A 321 12.81 -9.18 -4.06
CA TRP A 321 13.84 -9.01 -3.03
C TRP A 321 13.28 -9.29 -1.62
N ILE A 322 12.12 -8.74 -1.24
CA ILE A 322 11.50 -9.04 0.07
C ILE A 322 11.27 -10.54 0.21
N LYS A 323 10.67 -11.20 -0.79
CA LYS A 323 10.42 -12.64 -0.76
C LYS A 323 11.71 -13.45 -0.54
N SER A 324 12.84 -12.99 -1.11
CA SER A 324 14.16 -13.63 -0.92
C SER A 324 14.74 -13.47 0.49
N LYS A 325 14.24 -12.51 1.28
CA LYS A 325 14.68 -12.28 2.67
C LYS A 325 13.94 -13.13 3.69
N GLN A 326 12.94 -13.90 3.28
CA GLN A 326 12.25 -14.80 4.20
C GLN A 326 13.21 -15.88 4.70
N ILE A 327 13.28 -16.03 6.03
CA ILE A 327 14.11 -17.04 6.67
C ILE A 327 13.43 -18.41 6.52
N THR A 328 14.12 -19.38 5.92
CA THR A 328 13.59 -20.75 5.73
C THR A 328 14.42 -21.83 6.40
N THR A 329 15.63 -21.50 6.86
CA THR A 329 16.63 -22.46 7.34
C THR A 329 16.78 -22.49 8.87
N ASP A 330 16.32 -21.45 9.56
CA ASP A 330 16.34 -21.37 11.02
C ASP A 330 15.01 -21.92 11.58
N PRO A 331 15.00 -23.01 12.36
CA PRO A 331 13.77 -23.58 12.92
C PRO A 331 12.96 -22.63 13.80
N VAL A 332 13.60 -21.64 14.43
CA VAL A 332 12.95 -20.67 15.32
C VAL A 332 12.35 -19.50 14.52
N ASN A 333 13.08 -19.05 13.50
CA ASN A 333 12.74 -17.87 12.71
C ASN A 333 12.13 -18.22 11.33
N ASN A 334 11.83 -19.50 11.08
CA ASN A 334 11.28 -19.97 9.82
C ASN A 334 9.96 -19.26 9.50
N GLY A 335 9.89 -18.63 8.33
CA GLY A 335 8.75 -17.82 7.88
C GLY A 335 8.91 -16.32 8.14
N SER A 336 9.77 -15.91 9.07
CA SER A 336 9.98 -14.49 9.40
C SER A 336 10.84 -13.74 8.38
N PHE A 337 10.82 -12.42 8.48
CA PHE A 337 11.73 -11.51 7.76
C PHE A 337 12.79 -10.90 8.70
N GLY A 338 13.30 -11.70 9.64
CA GLY A 338 14.39 -11.34 10.55
C GLY A 338 13.92 -10.91 11.94
N ASP A 339 12.92 -10.05 12.02
CA ASP A 339 12.34 -9.61 13.29
C ASP A 339 10.81 -9.45 13.19
N PHE A 340 10.15 -9.34 14.35
CA PHE A 340 8.69 -9.28 14.43
C PHE A 340 8.10 -8.10 13.67
N ARG A 341 8.69 -6.90 13.82
CA ARG A 341 8.24 -5.67 13.17
C ARG A 341 8.39 -5.75 11.66
N SER A 342 9.57 -6.13 11.18
CA SER A 342 9.85 -6.29 9.75
C SER A 342 8.93 -7.34 9.13
N THR A 343 8.63 -8.41 9.87
CA THR A 343 7.70 -9.46 9.40
C THR A 343 6.27 -8.94 9.26
N ALA A 344 5.75 -8.28 10.29
CA ALA A 344 4.42 -7.69 10.28
C ALA A 344 4.25 -6.67 9.14
N VAL A 345 5.23 -5.78 9.01
CA VAL A 345 5.22 -4.72 7.99
C VAL A 345 5.36 -5.28 6.58
N ALA A 346 6.23 -6.25 6.33
CA ALA A 346 6.35 -6.88 5.01
C ALA A 346 5.05 -7.58 4.58
N LEU A 347 4.45 -8.35 5.49
CA LEU A 347 3.21 -9.07 5.23
C LEU A 347 2.05 -8.12 4.98
N TYR A 348 1.98 -6.99 5.70
CA TYR A 348 0.91 -6.01 5.54
C TYR A 348 1.11 -5.07 4.33
N LEU A 349 2.27 -4.43 4.23
CA LEU A 349 2.49 -3.33 3.28
C LEU A 349 2.90 -3.81 1.89
N ALA A 350 3.71 -4.87 1.81
CA ALA A 350 4.33 -5.33 0.57
C ALA A 350 3.71 -6.61 -0.02
N LEU A 351 3.22 -7.52 0.82
CA LEU A 351 2.81 -8.86 0.41
C LEU A 351 1.30 -9.11 0.54
N THR A 352 0.52 -8.11 0.96
CA THR A 352 -0.94 -8.17 0.85
C THR A 352 -1.32 -7.88 -0.60
N ASP A 353 -1.97 -8.85 -1.25
CA ASP A 353 -2.54 -8.62 -2.57
C ASP A 353 -3.59 -7.53 -2.45
N SER A 354 -3.55 -6.55 -3.35
CA SER A 354 -4.50 -5.43 -3.39
C SER A 354 -5.95 -5.88 -3.66
N SER A 355 -6.25 -7.19 -3.65
CA SER A 355 -7.60 -7.76 -3.68
C SER A 355 -8.33 -7.69 -2.34
N VAL A 356 -7.66 -7.30 -1.25
CA VAL A 356 -8.31 -7.00 0.04
C VAL A 356 -8.47 -5.49 0.20
N SER A 357 -9.20 -4.90 -0.73
CA SER A 357 -9.98 -3.69 -0.49
C SER A 357 -11.45 -4.06 -0.65
N GLY A 358 -12.12 -4.29 0.48
CA GLY A 358 -13.58 -4.32 0.58
C GLY A 358 -14.13 -5.47 1.43
N GLY A 359 -15.08 -5.31 2.36
CA GLY A 359 -16.04 -4.22 2.51
C GLY A 359 -16.80 -4.03 1.20
N PRO A 360 -18.10 -4.35 1.07
CA PRO A 360 -18.74 -4.35 -0.24
C PRO A 360 -18.56 -3.00 -0.95
N GLY A 361 -17.90 -3.01 -2.12
CA GLY A 361 -17.89 -1.95 -3.13
C GLY A 361 -16.68 -1.02 -3.18
N LEU A 362 -15.74 -1.28 -4.09
CA LEU A 362 -15.05 -0.22 -4.86
C LEU A 362 -14.89 -0.69 -6.32
N PRO A 363 -15.70 -0.17 -7.27
CA PRO A 363 -15.44 -0.29 -8.69
C PRO A 363 -14.38 0.74 -9.11
N GLY A 364 -13.85 0.55 -10.32
CA GLY A 364 -12.87 1.46 -10.94
C GLY A 364 -13.32 2.91 -10.86
N THR A 365 -12.34 3.79 -10.66
CA THR A 365 -12.40 5.25 -10.61
C THR A 365 -13.59 5.86 -11.38
N SER A 366 -14.73 6.02 -10.71
CA SER A 366 -15.82 6.87 -11.17
C SER A 366 -15.62 8.28 -10.62
N THR A 367 -15.81 9.30 -11.46
CA THR A 367 -15.64 10.71 -11.09
C THR A 367 -16.98 11.41 -11.07
N CYS A 368 -17.55 11.56 -9.87
CA CYS A 368 -18.84 12.20 -9.71
C CYS A 368 -18.87 13.66 -10.17
N GLY A 369 -19.91 14.02 -10.92
CA GLY A 369 -20.19 15.36 -11.43
C GLY A 369 -19.59 15.63 -12.81
N ASN A 370 -19.33 14.60 -13.60
CA ASN A 370 -18.70 14.70 -14.93
C ASN A 370 -19.70 14.59 -16.10
N ASN A 371 -21.02 14.54 -15.82
CA ASN A 371 -22.13 14.29 -16.73
C ASN A 371 -22.15 12.89 -17.35
N LEU A 372 -21.42 11.92 -16.78
CA LEU A 372 -21.33 10.55 -17.26
C LEU A 372 -21.53 9.59 -16.10
N LYS A 373 -22.71 8.95 -16.03
CA LYS A 373 -22.99 7.93 -15.00
C LYS A 373 -22.10 6.69 -15.18
N GLU A 374 -21.09 6.55 -14.35
CA GLU A 374 -20.07 5.49 -14.39
C GLU A 374 -20.41 4.31 -13.45
N THR A 375 -19.70 3.17 -13.61
CA THR A 375 -19.93 1.97 -12.79
C THR A 375 -19.63 2.28 -11.31
N GLY A 376 -20.66 2.32 -10.46
CA GLY A 376 -20.56 2.67 -9.04
C GLY A 376 -21.38 3.91 -8.65
N GLU A 377 -21.80 4.71 -9.63
CA GLU A 377 -22.64 5.89 -9.43
C GLU A 377 -24.12 5.53 -9.56
N GLN A 378 -24.95 6.06 -8.66
CA GLN A 378 -26.41 5.94 -8.76
C GLN A 378 -27.02 7.05 -9.62
N CYS A 379 -26.35 8.20 -9.71
CA CYS A 379 -26.69 9.37 -10.52
C CYS A 379 -25.41 10.13 -10.89
N ASP A 380 -25.45 10.98 -11.92
CA ASP A 380 -24.45 12.02 -12.20
C ASP A 380 -25.19 13.14 -12.95
N ASP A 381 -25.26 14.32 -12.35
CA ASP A 381 -25.99 15.49 -12.87
C ASP A 381 -25.04 16.61 -13.34
N GLY A 382 -23.77 16.27 -13.54
CA GLY A 382 -22.77 17.21 -14.04
C GLY A 382 -22.23 18.17 -13.00
N ASN A 383 -22.51 17.95 -11.71
CA ASN A 383 -21.90 18.70 -10.63
C ASN A 383 -21.82 17.87 -9.32
N THR A 384 -21.34 18.46 -8.23
CA THR A 384 -21.21 17.79 -6.90
C THR A 384 -21.90 18.57 -5.79
N LEU A 385 -22.81 19.47 -6.15
CA LEU A 385 -23.71 20.13 -5.20
C LEU A 385 -24.60 19.06 -4.56
N SER A 386 -25.21 19.39 -3.44
CA SER A 386 -26.18 18.52 -2.79
C SER A 386 -27.49 19.30 -2.65
N GLY A 387 -28.61 18.62 -2.81
CA GLY A 387 -29.96 19.18 -2.87
C GLY A 387 -30.53 19.37 -4.28
N ASP A 388 -29.86 18.87 -5.31
CA ASP A 388 -30.29 18.89 -6.72
C ASP A 388 -30.61 17.50 -7.30
N GLY A 389 -30.62 16.46 -6.47
CA GLY A 389 -31.04 15.11 -6.83
C GLY A 389 -29.90 14.11 -6.97
N CYS A 390 -28.65 14.57 -6.95
CA CYS A 390 -27.46 13.74 -6.90
C CYS A 390 -26.46 14.31 -5.89
N ASN A 391 -26.13 13.57 -4.84
CA ASN A 391 -25.22 14.12 -3.83
C ASN A 391 -23.77 14.11 -4.31
N SER A 392 -22.89 14.75 -3.53
CA SER A 392 -21.46 14.89 -3.84
C SER A 392 -20.65 13.59 -3.95
N ILE A 393 -21.28 12.42 -3.68
CA ILE A 393 -20.70 11.10 -3.87
C ILE A 393 -21.48 10.24 -4.89
N CYS A 394 -22.30 10.89 -5.72
CA CYS A 394 -23.08 10.30 -6.80
C CYS A 394 -24.03 9.19 -6.34
N LEU A 395 -24.57 9.36 -5.12
CA LEU A 395 -25.74 8.62 -4.67
C LEU A 395 -26.97 9.49 -4.92
N LEU A 396 -28.07 8.84 -5.32
CA LEU A 396 -29.35 9.52 -5.43
C LEU A 396 -29.65 10.09 -4.06
N GLU A 397 -29.91 11.39 -4.01
CA GLU A 397 -30.43 12.01 -2.81
C GLU A 397 -31.80 11.39 -2.59
N SER A 398 -31.92 10.55 -1.57
CA SER A 398 -33.20 9.98 -1.20
C SER A 398 -34.07 11.17 -0.80
N ASP A 399 -34.97 11.56 -1.71
CA ASP A 399 -35.99 12.56 -1.44
C ASP A 399 -36.58 12.26 -0.07
N GLU A 400 -36.46 13.23 0.83
CA GLU A 400 -36.89 13.12 2.23
C GLU A 400 -38.28 12.48 2.28
N ALA A 401 -38.41 11.42 3.07
CA ALA A 401 -39.72 10.87 3.41
C ALA A 401 -40.53 11.97 4.10
N VAL A 402 -41.44 12.60 3.34
CA VAL A 402 -42.35 13.63 3.84
C VAL A 402 -43.30 12.98 4.83
N SER A 403 -43.24 13.39 6.09
CA SER A 403 -44.18 12.92 7.12
C SER A 403 -45.59 13.44 6.84
N CYS A 404 -46.61 12.59 6.96
CA CYS A 404 -48.01 12.95 6.71
C CYS A 404 -48.94 12.50 7.86
N ILE A 405 -50.13 13.08 7.93
CA ILE A 405 -51.20 12.65 8.85
C ILE A 405 -52.41 12.15 8.05
N GLU A 406 -52.65 12.71 6.87
CA GLU A 406 -53.71 12.29 5.93
C GLU A 406 -53.26 12.40 4.47
N ASP A 407 -53.93 11.71 3.55
CA ASP A 407 -53.51 11.58 2.14
C ASP A 407 -53.35 12.93 1.40
N SER A 408 -54.05 13.99 1.85
CA SER A 408 -53.92 15.32 1.27
C SER A 408 -52.61 16.04 1.61
N ASP A 409 -51.84 15.54 2.58
CA ASP A 409 -50.50 16.05 2.91
C ASP A 409 -49.45 15.56 1.89
N CYS A 410 -49.82 14.59 1.04
CA CYS A 410 -48.95 13.98 0.06
C CYS A 410 -49.16 14.59 -1.34
N ILE A 411 -48.11 14.56 -2.18
CA ILE A 411 -48.25 15.01 -3.57
C ILE A 411 -49.18 14.08 -4.36
N THR A 412 -49.85 14.62 -5.37
CA THR A 412 -50.87 13.91 -6.17
C THR A 412 -50.32 12.57 -6.70
N GLY A 413 -50.88 11.45 -6.23
CA GLY A 413 -50.47 10.08 -6.59
C GLY A 413 -49.81 9.26 -5.47
N GLN A 414 -49.80 9.77 -4.23
CA GLN A 414 -49.32 9.08 -3.02
C GLN A 414 -50.46 8.85 -2.02
N GLU A 415 -50.31 7.82 -1.18
CA GLU A 415 -51.18 7.55 -0.03
C GLU A 415 -50.39 7.68 1.28
N CYS A 416 -51.03 8.16 2.34
CA CYS A 416 -50.41 8.31 3.65
C CYS A 416 -50.55 7.01 4.45
N ILE A 417 -49.47 6.22 4.50
CA ILE A 417 -49.44 4.95 5.23
C ILE A 417 -48.42 5.05 6.34
N ASN A 418 -48.84 4.78 7.58
CA ASN A 418 -47.99 4.85 8.78
C ASN A 418 -47.23 6.19 8.93
N GLN A 419 -47.92 7.30 8.66
CA GLN A 419 -47.43 8.69 8.79
C GLN A 419 -46.32 9.08 7.80
N ILE A 420 -46.20 8.34 6.70
CA ILE A 420 -45.24 8.61 5.63
C ILE A 420 -46.00 8.53 4.30
N CYS A 421 -45.78 9.52 3.42
CA CYS A 421 -46.33 9.48 2.08
C CYS A 421 -45.62 8.39 1.26
N VAL A 422 -46.36 7.37 0.83
CA VAL A 422 -45.81 6.26 0.05
C VAL A 422 -46.47 6.18 -1.33
N THR A 423 -45.66 5.87 -2.34
CA THR A 423 -46.11 5.39 -3.65
C THR A 423 -46.01 3.86 -3.62
N GLU A 424 -47.10 3.15 -3.96
CA GLU A 424 -47.26 1.69 -3.89
C GLU A 424 -45.97 0.88 -4.17
N ARG A 425 -45.28 0.42 -3.12
CA ARG A 425 -44.10 -0.46 -3.22
C ARG A 425 -44.02 -1.44 -2.04
N CYS A 426 -43.70 -2.71 -2.32
CA CYS A 426 -43.51 -3.77 -1.31
C CYS A 426 -42.19 -3.58 -0.55
N THR A 427 -42.11 -4.09 0.69
CA THR A 427 -40.88 -4.01 1.52
C THR A 427 -40.38 -5.37 2.02
N PHE A 428 -41.27 -6.35 2.16
CA PHE A 428 -40.93 -7.73 2.52
C PHE A 428 -41.72 -8.71 1.65
N ASP A 429 -41.20 -9.93 1.49
CA ASP A 429 -41.87 -10.98 0.69
C ASP A 429 -43.29 -11.31 1.17
N LEU A 430 -43.58 -11.07 2.45
CA LEU A 430 -44.92 -11.25 3.03
C LEU A 430 -45.96 -10.24 2.52
N ASP A 431 -45.51 -9.15 1.90
CA ASP A 431 -46.35 -8.11 1.30
C ASP A 431 -46.80 -8.51 -0.13
N CYS A 432 -46.26 -9.61 -0.68
CA CYS A 432 -46.53 -10.12 -2.02
C CYS A 432 -47.39 -11.40 -2.01
N ALA A 433 -47.97 -11.77 -3.16
CA ALA A 433 -48.71 -13.01 -3.31
C ALA A 433 -47.80 -14.24 -3.06
N SER A 434 -48.38 -15.39 -2.69
CA SER A 434 -47.62 -16.58 -2.24
C SER A 434 -46.63 -17.18 -3.24
N ASP A 435 -46.68 -16.74 -4.50
CA ASP A 435 -45.86 -17.14 -5.64
C ASP A 435 -44.97 -16.01 -6.19
N GLU A 436 -44.89 -14.88 -5.49
CA GLU A 436 -44.09 -13.70 -5.84
C GLU A 436 -43.09 -13.35 -4.72
N LEU A 437 -41.99 -12.68 -5.07
CA LEU A 437 -41.01 -12.14 -4.13
C LEU A 437 -40.89 -10.63 -4.30
N CYS A 438 -40.61 -9.93 -3.20
CA CYS A 438 -40.46 -8.49 -3.22
C CYS A 438 -39.05 -8.12 -3.72
N ASP A 439 -38.98 -7.43 -4.85
CA ASP A 439 -37.74 -6.82 -5.32
C ASP A 439 -37.46 -5.60 -4.43
N THR A 440 -36.62 -5.75 -3.41
CA THR A 440 -36.32 -4.68 -2.44
C THR A 440 -35.59 -3.49 -3.08
N PHE A 441 -35.13 -3.60 -4.32
CA PHE A 441 -34.49 -2.51 -5.05
C PHE A 441 -35.51 -1.69 -5.86
N THR A 442 -36.52 -2.33 -6.45
CA THR A 442 -37.57 -1.62 -7.23
C THR A 442 -38.88 -1.41 -6.46
N GLY A 443 -39.11 -2.17 -5.39
CA GLY A 443 -40.32 -2.19 -4.60
C GLY A 443 -41.52 -2.88 -5.28
N GLU A 444 -41.28 -3.76 -6.24
CA GLU A 444 -42.35 -4.46 -6.99
C GLU A 444 -42.36 -5.95 -6.67
N CYS A 445 -43.55 -6.55 -6.57
CA CYS A 445 -43.70 -8.00 -6.44
C CYS A 445 -43.48 -8.67 -7.81
N LYS A 446 -42.54 -9.61 -7.90
CA LYS A 446 -42.22 -10.33 -9.15
C LYS A 446 -42.48 -11.83 -9.00
N SER A 447 -43.15 -12.42 -9.99
CA SER A 447 -43.41 -13.86 -10.09
C SER A 447 -42.13 -14.67 -10.13
N ARG A 448 -42.11 -15.79 -9.39
CA ARG A 448 -40.98 -16.71 -9.32
C ARG A 448 -40.78 -17.45 -10.66
N ILE A 449 -39.94 -16.92 -11.55
CA ILE A 449 -39.51 -17.63 -12.77
C ILE A 449 -38.18 -18.38 -12.47
N ILE A 450 -38.19 -19.68 -12.76
CA ILE A 450 -37.06 -20.63 -12.71
C ILE A 450 -36.11 -20.28 -13.89
N PRO A 451 -34.78 -20.23 -13.71
CA PRO A 451 -33.89 -19.45 -14.59
C PRO A 451 -33.84 -19.92 -16.05
N ASP A 452 -33.79 -18.93 -16.95
CA ASP A 452 -33.74 -19.00 -18.40
C ASP A 452 -32.36 -19.48 -18.91
N CYS A 453 -32.39 -20.35 -19.92
CA CYS A 453 -31.30 -20.62 -20.87
C CYS A 453 -31.36 -19.61 -22.04
N GLY A 454 -30.22 -19.18 -22.60
CA GLY A 454 -30.18 -18.49 -23.90
C GLY A 454 -29.49 -17.12 -24.01
N ASP A 455 -28.49 -16.80 -23.18
CA ASP A 455 -27.70 -15.55 -23.31
C ASP A 455 -26.40 -15.68 -24.14
N GLY A 456 -26.04 -16.91 -24.53
CA GLY A 456 -24.86 -17.20 -25.35
C GLY A 456 -23.54 -17.25 -24.58
N PHE A 457 -23.57 -17.23 -23.24
CA PHE A 457 -22.40 -17.36 -22.39
C PHE A 457 -22.62 -18.45 -21.34
N CYS A 458 -21.65 -19.36 -21.20
CA CYS A 458 -21.71 -20.41 -20.19
C CYS A 458 -21.31 -19.86 -18.81
N ASP A 459 -22.28 -19.56 -17.94
CA ASP A 459 -22.02 -19.03 -16.58
C ASP A 459 -21.86 -20.16 -15.56
N THR A 460 -20.62 -20.36 -15.09
CA THR A 460 -20.25 -21.44 -14.16
C THR A 460 -20.87 -21.36 -12.76
N LEU A 461 -21.52 -20.25 -12.40
CA LEU A 461 -22.22 -20.10 -11.12
C LEU A 461 -23.69 -20.49 -11.18
N THR A 462 -24.28 -20.45 -12.37
CA THR A 462 -25.72 -20.69 -12.58
C THR A 462 -26.01 -21.85 -13.52
N GLU A 463 -25.04 -22.29 -14.30
CA GLU A 463 -25.16 -23.31 -15.33
C GLU A 463 -24.23 -24.50 -15.07
N ASN A 464 -24.64 -25.68 -15.54
CA ASN A 464 -23.87 -26.90 -15.35
C ASN A 464 -23.47 -27.53 -16.69
N GLU A 465 -22.68 -28.59 -16.58
CA GLU A 465 -22.15 -29.39 -17.70
C GLU A 465 -23.18 -29.82 -18.75
N ASN A 466 -24.47 -29.85 -18.40
CA ASN A 466 -25.56 -30.24 -19.30
C ASN A 466 -26.39 -29.07 -19.84
N SER A 467 -26.36 -27.89 -19.20
CA SER A 467 -27.14 -26.72 -19.64
C SER A 467 -26.37 -25.82 -20.61
N CYS A 468 -25.06 -25.60 -20.39
CA CYS A 468 -24.23 -24.77 -21.26
C CYS A 468 -24.17 -25.19 -22.75
N PRO A 469 -24.17 -26.48 -23.11
CA PRO A 469 -24.13 -26.88 -24.52
C PRO A 469 -25.37 -26.49 -25.33
N SER A 470 -26.46 -26.07 -24.67
CA SER A 470 -27.73 -25.73 -25.31
C SER A 470 -27.75 -24.33 -25.92
N ASP A 471 -26.75 -23.48 -25.61
CA ASP A 471 -26.70 -22.07 -26.03
C ASP A 471 -25.88 -21.81 -27.31
N CYS A 472 -25.38 -22.85 -27.99
CA CYS A 472 -24.48 -22.70 -29.15
C CYS A 472 -25.19 -22.94 -30.51
N LYS A 473 -25.10 -21.97 -31.45
CA LYS A 473 -25.49 -22.16 -32.86
C LYS A 473 -24.45 -21.56 -33.85
N PHE A 474 -23.82 -22.43 -34.67
CA PHE A 474 -23.12 -22.28 -36.00
C PHE A 474 -22.00 -21.20 -36.14
N ASP A 475 -20.81 -21.31 -36.81
CA ASP A 475 -20.10 -22.21 -37.79
C ASP A 475 -18.53 -22.01 -37.73
N GLU A 476 -17.76 -23.10 -37.97
CA GLU A 476 -16.32 -23.47 -38.29
C GLU A 476 -14.91 -22.90 -37.81
N PRO A 477 -13.85 -23.80 -37.62
CA PRO A 477 -12.59 -23.80 -36.76
C PRO A 477 -11.18 -23.11 -36.94
N SER A 478 -10.52 -22.74 -35.81
CA SER A 478 -9.11 -22.36 -35.48
C SER A 478 -8.76 -22.35 -33.95
N CYS A 479 -8.07 -23.39 -33.44
CA CYS A 479 -7.73 -23.58 -32.00
C CYS A 479 -6.37 -23.03 -31.53
N GLY A 480 -6.27 -22.51 -30.30
CA GLY A 480 -5.01 -22.19 -29.60
C GLY A 480 -4.74 -20.74 -29.20
N ASP A 481 -5.75 -19.87 -29.13
CA ASP A 481 -5.60 -18.43 -28.90
C ASP A 481 -5.94 -17.94 -27.47
N GLY A 482 -6.27 -18.87 -26.57
CA GLY A 482 -6.61 -18.58 -25.18
C GLY A 482 -8.07 -18.17 -24.96
N PHE A 483 -8.92 -18.31 -25.97
CA PHE A 483 -10.37 -18.20 -25.88
C PHE A 483 -11.02 -19.48 -26.44
N CYS A 484 -12.12 -19.92 -25.84
CA CYS A 484 -12.88 -21.08 -26.35
C CYS A 484 -13.77 -20.60 -27.51
N ASP A 485 -13.23 -20.52 -28.71
CA ASP A 485 -13.99 -20.04 -29.85
C ASP A 485 -14.94 -21.14 -30.34
N THR A 486 -16.25 -20.98 -30.16
CA THR A 486 -17.23 -22.06 -30.46
C THR A 486 -17.66 -22.16 -31.92
N ALA A 487 -17.33 -21.17 -32.75
CA ALA A 487 -17.23 -21.35 -34.21
C ALA A 487 -16.17 -22.41 -34.54
N THR A 488 -15.20 -22.46 -33.65
CA THR A 488 -13.82 -22.82 -33.77
C THR A 488 -13.39 -24.28 -33.56
N GLU A 489 -14.13 -24.93 -32.67
CA GLU A 489 -13.55 -25.93 -31.79
C GLU A 489 -14.67 -26.86 -31.33
N THR A 490 -14.40 -28.16 -31.35
CA THR A 490 -15.36 -29.14 -30.85
C THR A 490 -15.38 -29.14 -29.31
N PRO A 491 -16.47 -29.57 -28.66
CA PRO A 491 -16.56 -29.71 -27.21
C PRO A 491 -15.44 -30.53 -26.54
N GLU A 492 -14.73 -31.36 -27.32
CA GLU A 492 -13.57 -32.14 -26.87
C GLU A 492 -12.22 -31.39 -26.95
N LEU A 493 -12.12 -30.28 -27.69
CA LEU A 493 -10.88 -29.52 -27.93
C LEU A 493 -10.78 -28.23 -27.11
N CYS A 494 -11.92 -27.62 -26.78
CA CYS A 494 -12.05 -26.42 -25.96
C CYS A 494 -11.27 -26.47 -24.61
N PRO A 495 -11.15 -27.62 -23.92
CA PRO A 495 -10.38 -27.70 -22.67
C PRO A 495 -8.86 -27.44 -22.82
N LEU A 496 -8.31 -27.38 -24.04
CA LEU A 496 -6.89 -27.08 -24.26
C LEU A 496 -6.53 -25.59 -24.12
N ASP A 497 -7.46 -24.67 -24.39
CA ASP A 497 -7.21 -23.23 -24.33
C ASP A 497 -7.33 -22.64 -22.91
N CYS A 498 -7.92 -23.39 -21.97
CA CYS A 498 -8.02 -23.02 -20.55
C CYS A 498 -6.73 -23.27 -19.73
N GLY A 499 -5.57 -23.26 -20.38
CA GLY A 499 -4.28 -23.20 -19.70
C GLY A 499 -3.92 -24.47 -18.93
N VAL A 500 -3.54 -25.52 -19.66
CA VAL A 500 -2.38 -26.31 -19.25
C VAL A 500 -1.21 -25.79 -20.07
N THR A 501 -0.18 -25.28 -19.41
CA THR A 501 1.04 -24.84 -20.07
C THR A 501 1.68 -26.03 -20.80
N GLU A 502 1.43 -26.16 -22.10
CA GLU A 502 2.42 -26.79 -22.97
C GLU A 502 3.56 -25.79 -23.12
N GLU A 503 4.51 -25.85 -22.20
CA GLU A 503 5.85 -25.40 -22.51
C GLU A 503 6.24 -26.04 -23.85
N LYS A 504 6.59 -25.22 -24.86
CA LYS A 504 7.38 -25.69 -26.00
C LYS A 504 8.71 -26.18 -25.46
N ASN A 505 8.66 -27.42 -24.99
CA ASN A 505 9.73 -28.05 -24.28
C ASN A 505 10.76 -28.41 -25.36
N ASN A 506 11.84 -27.66 -25.38
CA ASN A 506 13.03 -27.93 -26.19
C ASN A 506 13.76 -29.18 -25.66
N THR A 507 13.01 -30.26 -25.42
CA THR A 507 13.47 -31.58 -25.01
C THR A 507 14.53 -32.11 -25.96
N TRP A 508 14.42 -31.78 -27.25
CA TRP A 508 15.44 -32.15 -28.25
C TRP A 508 16.80 -31.46 -28.01
N LEU A 509 16.85 -30.22 -27.49
CA LEU A 509 18.09 -29.54 -27.12
C LEU A 509 18.73 -30.18 -25.89
N TRP A 510 17.93 -30.60 -24.91
CA TRP A 510 18.43 -31.35 -23.74
C TRP A 510 18.87 -32.77 -24.10
N VAL A 511 18.18 -33.45 -25.02
CA VAL A 511 18.60 -34.75 -25.56
C VAL A 511 19.92 -34.62 -26.34
N LEU A 512 20.12 -33.56 -27.13
CA LEU A 512 21.39 -33.29 -27.80
C LEU A 512 22.52 -33.03 -26.81
N LEU A 513 22.26 -32.26 -25.74
CA LEU A 513 23.25 -31.95 -24.70
C LEU A 513 23.65 -33.21 -23.91
N ILE A 514 22.68 -34.09 -23.63
CA ILE A 514 22.91 -35.40 -22.98
C ILE A 514 23.69 -36.34 -23.91
N ILE A 515 23.39 -36.39 -25.21
CA ILE A 515 24.14 -37.18 -26.20
C ILE A 515 25.59 -36.68 -26.31
N LEU A 516 25.81 -35.36 -26.25
CA LEU A 516 27.14 -34.75 -26.30
C LEU A 516 27.97 -35.08 -25.04
N ILE A 517 27.36 -35.03 -23.86
CA ILE A 517 28.00 -35.42 -22.58
C ILE A 517 28.31 -36.93 -22.56
N ILE A 518 27.39 -37.78 -23.02
CA ILE A 518 27.63 -39.23 -23.11
C ILE A 518 28.73 -39.53 -24.14
N GLY A 519 28.75 -38.82 -25.27
CA GLY A 519 29.80 -38.93 -26.29
C GLY A 519 31.19 -38.56 -25.76
N LEU A 520 31.30 -37.47 -25.00
CA LEU A 520 32.54 -37.06 -24.34
C LEU A 520 32.98 -38.05 -23.25
N GLY A 521 32.05 -38.61 -22.49
CA GLY A 521 32.32 -39.63 -21.47
C GLY A 521 32.81 -40.96 -22.07
N VAL A 522 32.20 -41.43 -23.15
CA VAL A 522 32.60 -42.67 -23.83
C VAL A 522 33.93 -42.48 -24.57
N GLY A 523 34.15 -41.32 -25.20
CA GLY A 523 35.43 -40.94 -25.80
C GLY A 523 36.57 -40.86 -24.79
N GLY A 524 36.32 -40.26 -23.61
CA GLY A 524 37.29 -40.20 -22.51
C GLY A 524 37.61 -41.58 -21.92
N TYR A 525 36.61 -42.46 -21.79
CA TYR A 525 36.80 -43.82 -21.29
C TYR A 525 37.63 -44.70 -22.25
N PHE A 526 37.41 -44.58 -23.56
CA PHE A 526 38.22 -45.30 -24.56
C PHE A 526 39.65 -44.75 -24.66
N ALA A 527 39.84 -43.44 -24.55
CA ALA A 527 41.18 -42.83 -24.50
C ALA A 527 41.96 -43.28 -23.24
N TYR A 528 41.28 -43.35 -22.09
CA TYR A 528 41.87 -43.81 -20.83
C TYR A 528 42.32 -45.28 -20.90
N ASN A 529 41.48 -46.17 -21.43
CA ASN A 529 41.82 -47.60 -21.55
C ASN A 529 42.91 -47.88 -22.60
N LYS A 530 43.06 -47.02 -23.62
CA LYS A 530 44.10 -47.17 -24.66
C LYS A 530 45.48 -46.67 -24.21
N PHE A 531 45.55 -45.68 -23.31
CA PHE A 531 46.82 -45.06 -22.91
C PHE A 531 47.33 -45.47 -21.52
N PHE A 532 46.48 -45.86 -20.56
CA PHE A 532 46.89 -45.93 -19.15
C PHE A 532 46.98 -47.32 -18.50
N LYS A 533 46.84 -48.43 -19.25
CA LYS A 533 47.13 -49.77 -18.72
C LYS A 533 48.49 -50.30 -19.17
N LYS A 534 49.49 -50.25 -18.28
CA LYS A 534 50.67 -51.15 -18.31
C LYS A 534 50.51 -52.28 -17.28
N PRO A 535 51.02 -53.50 -17.55
CA PRO A 535 50.77 -54.68 -16.73
C PRO A 535 51.65 -54.75 -15.47
N ARG A 536 51.12 -55.40 -14.42
CA ARG A 536 51.80 -55.70 -13.16
C ARG A 536 52.81 -56.85 -13.31
N GLN A 537 54.01 -56.64 -12.79
CA GLN A 537 54.88 -57.65 -12.15
C GLN A 537 55.07 -57.13 -10.71
N GLY A 538 55.17 -57.89 -9.63
CA GLY A 538 55.40 -59.31 -9.42
C GLY A 538 56.36 -59.44 -8.22
N ASN A 539 55.87 -60.02 -7.12
CA ASN A 539 56.58 -60.69 -6.03
C ASN A 539 57.19 -59.96 -4.81
N ASN A 540 56.81 -60.55 -3.66
CA ASN A 540 57.60 -60.99 -2.49
C ASN A 540 57.88 -60.07 -1.28
N ASN A 541 57.25 -60.51 -0.17
CA ASN A 541 57.78 -60.71 1.19
C ASN A 541 58.47 -59.55 1.93
N LYS A 542 57.89 -59.13 3.08
CA LYS A 542 58.36 -59.40 4.47
C LYS A 542 57.68 -58.48 5.50
N GLY A 543 57.07 -59.09 6.52
CA GLY A 543 57.15 -58.79 7.98
C GLY A 543 56.74 -57.42 8.58
N PHE A 544 55.67 -57.48 9.40
CA PHE A 544 55.41 -56.92 10.77
C PHE A 544 55.90 -55.52 11.23
N PRO A 545 55.34 -54.90 12.30
CA PRO A 545 53.97 -54.97 12.87
C PRO A 545 53.32 -53.58 13.06
N PHE A 546 51.99 -53.54 13.22
CA PHE A 546 51.29 -52.43 13.89
C PHE A 546 51.11 -52.78 15.37
N THR A 547 51.50 -51.87 16.26
CA THR A 547 51.06 -51.86 17.67
C THR A 547 50.03 -50.75 17.85
N TYR A 548 48.84 -51.12 18.34
CA TYR A 548 47.91 -50.21 19.01
C TYR A 548 48.50 -49.84 20.39
N ASP A 549 48.31 -48.60 20.84
CA ASP A 549 47.97 -48.36 22.24
C ASP A 549 47.38 -46.96 22.49
N GLU A 550 46.22 -47.02 23.15
CA GLU A 550 45.70 -46.22 24.26
C GLU A 550 45.77 -44.68 24.28
N GLN A 551 44.58 -44.09 24.51
CA GLN A 551 44.41 -42.76 25.10
C GLN A 551 44.81 -42.75 26.58
N PRO A 552 45.17 -41.57 27.12
CA PRO A 552 44.53 -41.19 28.39
C PRO A 552 44.19 -39.69 28.56
N LYS A 553 42.98 -39.51 29.09
CA LYS A 553 42.56 -38.71 30.26
C LYS A 553 42.79 -37.18 30.36
N LYS A 554 41.66 -36.55 30.72
CA LYS A 554 41.42 -35.19 31.23
C LYS A 554 42.26 -34.84 32.46
N GLU A 555 42.61 -33.56 32.55
CA GLU A 555 42.81 -32.87 33.83
C GLU A 555 42.20 -31.45 33.78
N ARG A 556 41.53 -31.05 34.86
CA ARG A 556 40.94 -29.73 35.09
C ARG A 556 41.91 -28.90 35.94
N THR A 557 42.08 -27.62 35.62
CA THR A 557 42.54 -26.59 36.58
C THR A 557 42.03 -25.21 36.16
N ALA A 558 42.05 -24.29 37.13
CA ALA A 558 41.10 -23.20 37.30
C ALA A 558 41.53 -21.83 36.75
N TYR A 559 40.49 -20.99 36.65
CA TYR A 559 40.33 -19.56 36.40
C TYR A 559 41.38 -18.57 36.96
N GLN A 560 41.82 -17.60 36.13
CA GLN A 560 41.76 -16.11 36.34
C GLN A 560 42.56 -15.36 35.22
N PRO A 561 42.30 -14.05 34.98
CA PRO A 561 42.31 -13.43 33.65
C PRO A 561 43.54 -12.55 33.35
N ALA A 562 43.85 -12.33 32.06
CA ALA A 562 44.73 -11.26 31.66
C ALA A 562 44.55 -10.77 30.20
N ARG A 563 44.37 -9.44 30.11
CA ARG A 563 45.04 -8.47 29.20
C ARG A 563 44.96 -8.63 27.68
N VAL A 564 44.33 -7.60 27.10
CA VAL A 564 44.61 -6.90 25.83
C VAL A 564 45.95 -7.27 25.19
N SER A 565 45.91 -7.86 23.99
CA SER A 565 47.08 -8.06 23.12
C SER A 565 46.96 -7.33 21.79
N LYS A 566 48.09 -6.78 21.37
CA LYS A 566 48.35 -5.94 20.20
C LYS A 566 47.91 -6.53 18.84
N ARG A 567 47.57 -5.60 17.94
CA ARG A 567 47.35 -5.73 16.50
C ARG A 567 48.49 -6.55 15.83
N SER A 568 48.12 -7.54 15.01
CA SER A 568 49.08 -8.42 14.32
C SER A 568 49.60 -7.79 13.02
N ASN A 569 50.86 -8.06 12.66
CA ASN A 569 51.55 -7.60 11.45
C ASN A 569 50.93 -8.06 10.10
N VAL A 570 49.75 -8.69 10.11
CA VAL A 570 49.00 -9.09 8.91
C VAL A 570 48.25 -7.89 8.30
N ASP A 571 47.88 -6.90 9.12
CA ASP A 571 47.11 -5.71 8.71
C ASP A 571 47.92 -4.78 7.78
N GLU A 572 49.23 -4.63 8.03
CA GLU A 572 50.10 -3.69 7.31
C GLU A 572 50.44 -4.16 5.87
N SER A 573 50.37 -5.47 5.60
CA SER A 573 50.56 -6.02 4.25
C SER A 573 49.33 -5.80 3.37
N LEU A 574 48.13 -5.93 3.97
CA LEU A 574 46.85 -5.73 3.30
C LEU A 574 46.62 -4.26 2.98
N GLU A 575 46.96 -3.35 3.89
CA GLU A 575 46.87 -1.90 3.65
C GLU A 575 47.79 -1.45 2.49
N LYS A 576 48.98 -2.05 2.34
CA LYS A 576 49.89 -1.77 1.22
C LYS A 576 49.39 -2.27 -0.14
N GLU A 577 48.71 -3.42 -0.17
CA GLU A 577 48.11 -3.93 -1.41
C GLU A 577 46.89 -3.10 -1.83
N LEU A 578 46.08 -2.65 -0.86
CA LEU A 578 44.94 -1.77 -1.09
C LEU A 578 45.38 -0.42 -1.69
N ASP A 579 46.38 0.23 -1.10
CA ASP A 579 46.94 1.50 -1.60
C ASP A 579 47.50 1.38 -3.03
N LYS A 580 48.10 0.23 -3.37
CA LYS A 580 48.62 -0.03 -4.70
C LYS A 580 47.49 -0.17 -5.73
N SER A 581 46.40 -0.86 -5.34
CA SER A 581 45.22 -1.04 -6.20
C SER A 581 44.49 0.27 -6.49
N ILE A 582 44.39 1.16 -5.49
CA ILE A 582 43.75 2.47 -5.63
C ILE A 582 44.54 3.35 -6.61
N LYS A 583 45.87 3.39 -6.50
CA LYS A 583 46.72 4.16 -7.44
C LYS A 583 46.67 3.65 -8.87
N GLU A 584 46.51 2.34 -9.09
CA GLU A 584 46.32 1.80 -10.44
C GLU A 584 44.94 2.15 -11.00
N ALA A 585 43.89 2.11 -10.18
CA ALA A 585 42.55 2.54 -10.58
C ALA A 585 42.50 4.03 -10.96
N GLU A 586 43.13 4.90 -10.17
CA GLU A 586 43.24 6.34 -10.50
C GLU A 586 43.99 6.60 -11.81
N LYS A 587 45.00 5.78 -12.13
CA LYS A 587 45.77 5.90 -13.37
C LYS A 587 44.98 5.44 -14.59
N LEU A 588 44.07 4.47 -14.42
CA LEU A 588 43.16 4.02 -15.46
C LEU A 588 42.03 5.02 -15.71
N LEU A 589 41.53 5.67 -14.66
CA LEU A 589 40.48 6.71 -14.79
C LEU A 589 40.97 8.02 -15.41
N ARG A 590 42.29 8.27 -15.42
CA ARG A 590 42.91 9.44 -16.07
C ARG A 590 43.30 9.22 -17.54
N LYS A 591 43.19 8.00 -18.04
CA LYS A 591 43.34 7.66 -19.47
C LYS A 591 41.98 7.62 -20.13
#